data_AF-A0A392SX82-F1
#
_entry.id   AF-A0A392SX82-F1
#
_cell.length_a   1.000
_cell.length_b   1.000
_cell.length_c   1.000
_cell.angle_alpha   90.00
_cell.angle_beta   90.00
_cell.angle_gamma   90.00
#
_symmetry.space_group_name_H-M   'P 1'
#
loop_
_entity.id
_entity.type
_entity.pdbx_description
1 polymer ?
#
loop_
_entity_poly.entity_id
_entity_poly.type
_entity_poly.pdbx_seq_one_letter_code
_entity_poly.pdbx_strand_id
1 'polypeptide(L)'
;MDTDSIFYIHPSEGPNSVSVTPKLIGSNFLAWNRAMQRALGSKNKLRFVDGTMEIPPIHDLNRAQWERCNHLILSWILNSVSE
;
A
#
# COMPACT_ATOMS: atom_id res chain seq x y z
N MET A 1 -19.75 8.28 -1.12
CA MET A 1 -18.59 7.35 -1.16
C MET A 1 -18.44 6.76 0.21
N ASP A 2 -18.28 5.45 0.30
CA ASP A 2 -17.98 4.77 1.55
C ASP A 2 -16.50 4.97 1.88
N THR A 3 -16.20 5.90 2.79
CA THR A 3 -14.83 6.21 3.23
C THR A 3 -14.26 5.14 4.15
N ASP A 4 -15.12 4.28 4.69
CA ASP A 4 -14.74 3.19 5.59
C ASP A 4 -14.39 1.92 4.80
N SER A 5 -14.69 1.91 3.50
CA SER A 5 -14.27 0.85 2.59
C SER A 5 -12.75 0.72 2.57
N ILE A 6 -12.25 -0.51 2.74
CA ILE A 6 -10.82 -0.80 2.63
C ILE A 6 -10.26 -0.50 1.22
N PHE A 7 -11.11 -0.42 0.22
CA PHE A 7 -10.76 -0.04 -1.15
C PHE A 7 -10.82 1.46 -1.43
N TYR A 8 -11.23 2.26 -0.45
CA TYR A 8 -11.27 3.71 -0.58
C TYR A 8 -9.85 4.25 -0.80
N ILE A 9 -9.71 5.15 -1.79
CA ILE A 9 -8.48 5.91 -2.04
C ILE A 9 -8.89 7.37 -1.91
N HIS A 10 -8.29 8.08 -0.97
CA HIS A 10 -8.59 9.49 -0.77
C HIS A 10 -8.06 10.29 -1.99
N PRO A 11 -8.74 11.36 -2.46
CA PRO A 11 -8.28 12.13 -3.63
C PRO A 11 -6.86 12.72 -3.53
N SER A 12 -6.32 12.88 -2.32
CA SER A 12 -4.93 13.31 -2.09
C SER A 12 -3.90 12.18 -2.17
N GLU A 13 -4.34 10.93 -2.30
CA GLU A 13 -3.47 9.76 -2.34
C GLU A 13 -3.01 9.46 -3.77
N GLY A 14 -1.85 10.02 -4.11
CA GLY A 14 -1.12 9.68 -5.32
C GLY A 14 0.11 8.80 -5.08
N PRO A 15 0.84 8.43 -6.14
CA PRO A 15 2.07 7.61 -6.07
C PRO A 15 3.14 8.14 -5.11
N ASN A 16 3.17 9.45 -4.86
CA ASN A 16 4.15 10.11 -3.99
C ASN A 16 3.57 10.54 -2.64
N SER A 17 2.32 10.16 -2.33
CA SER A 17 1.61 10.61 -1.11
C SER A 17 2.08 9.92 0.18
N VAL A 18 2.87 8.86 0.05
CA VAL A 18 3.47 8.13 1.18
C VAL A 18 4.98 8.23 1.08
N SER A 19 5.60 8.73 2.15
CA SER A 19 7.05 8.75 2.33
C SER A 19 7.43 7.77 3.44
N VAL A 20 8.39 6.91 3.17
CA VAL A 20 8.89 5.89 4.10
C VAL A 20 10.34 6.23 4.43
N THR A 21 10.65 6.36 5.70
CA THR A 21 12.01 6.63 6.20
C THR A 21 12.34 5.65 7.33
N PRO A 22 13.50 4.97 7.29
CA PRO A 22 14.52 5.02 6.23
C PRO A 22 14.06 4.35 4.92
N LYS A 23 14.61 4.79 3.78
CA LYS A 23 14.49 4.05 2.52
C LYS A 23 15.24 2.71 2.59
N LEU A 24 14.82 1.71 1.83
CA LEU A 24 15.47 0.41 1.78
C LEU A 24 16.81 0.50 1.06
N ILE A 25 17.90 0.14 1.73
CA ILE A 25 19.29 0.12 1.20
C ILE A 25 19.91 -1.30 1.26
N GLY A 26 19.07 -2.34 1.34
CA GLY A 26 19.47 -3.74 1.48
C GLY A 26 19.72 -4.18 2.93
N SER A 27 20.66 -3.57 3.64
CA SER A 27 21.06 -3.99 5.00
C SER A 27 20.05 -3.59 6.10
N ASN A 28 19.14 -2.66 5.82
CA ASN A 28 18.21 -2.09 6.80
C ASN A 28 16.77 -2.64 6.68
N PHE A 29 16.57 -3.80 6.06
CA PHE A 29 15.25 -4.36 5.77
C PHE A 29 14.31 -4.35 6.99
N LEU A 30 14.79 -4.73 8.18
CA LEU A 30 13.95 -4.74 9.39
C LEU A 30 13.43 -3.34 9.75
N ALA A 31 14.27 -2.32 9.64
CA ALA A 31 13.89 -0.94 9.94
C ALA A 31 12.93 -0.39 8.88
N TRP A 32 13.23 -0.64 7.59
CA TRP A 32 12.38 -0.27 6.47
C TRP A 32 11.01 -0.96 6.54
N ASN A 33 10.97 -2.27 6.81
CA ASN A 33 9.72 -3.04 6.89
C ASN A 33 8.80 -2.48 7.98
N ARG A 34 9.36 -2.17 9.17
CA ARG A 34 8.59 -1.52 10.24
C ARG A 34 8.07 -0.13 9.85
N ALA A 35 8.88 0.66 9.13
CA ALA A 35 8.47 1.96 8.63
C ALA A 35 7.36 1.84 7.58
N MET A 36 7.50 0.89 6.65
CA MET A 36 6.54 0.64 5.59
C MET A 36 5.20 0.13 6.14
N GLN A 37 5.22 -0.80 7.09
CA GLN A 37 3.99 -1.28 7.75
C GLN A 37 3.23 -0.14 8.45
N ARG A 38 3.92 0.79 9.13
CA ARG A 38 3.28 1.97 9.73
C ARG A 38 2.67 2.90 8.68
N ALA A 39 3.40 3.14 7.60
CA ALA A 39 2.95 3.99 6.52
C ALA A 39 1.71 3.42 5.81
N LEU A 40 1.67 2.10 5.55
CA LEU A 40 0.49 1.44 4.99
C LEU A 40 -0.66 1.36 6.00
N GLY A 41 -0.35 1.15 7.28
CA GLY A 41 -1.33 1.12 8.36
C GLY A 41 -2.10 2.44 8.49
N SER A 42 -1.42 3.58 8.38
CA SER A 42 -2.09 4.89 8.42
C SER A 42 -3.00 5.17 7.21
N LYS A 43 -2.86 4.38 6.14
CA LYS A 43 -3.71 4.43 4.94
C LYS A 43 -4.74 3.30 4.86
N ASN A 44 -4.85 2.47 5.90
CA ASN A 44 -5.66 1.24 5.90
C ASN A 44 -5.30 0.25 4.76
N LYS A 45 -4.03 0.25 4.33
CA LYS A 45 -3.53 -0.58 3.22
C LYS A 45 -2.63 -1.75 3.65
N LEU A 46 -2.35 -1.90 4.95
CA LEU A 46 -1.48 -2.96 5.45
C LEU A 46 -1.96 -4.36 5.05
N ARG A 47 -3.29 -4.58 5.00
CA ARG A 47 -3.90 -5.87 4.68
C ARG A 47 -3.60 -6.40 3.28
N PHE A 48 -3.21 -5.51 2.36
CA PHE A 48 -2.83 -5.89 1.00
C PHE A 48 -1.42 -6.50 0.93
N VAL A 49 -0.56 -6.27 1.93
CA VAL A 49 0.83 -6.75 1.92
C VAL A 49 1.11 -7.82 2.96
N ASP A 50 0.32 -7.89 4.05
CA ASP A 50 0.48 -8.89 5.10
C ASP A 50 -0.21 -10.24 4.78
N GLY A 51 -0.91 -10.32 3.65
CA GLY A 51 -1.62 -11.52 3.19
C GLY A 51 -2.98 -11.76 3.84
N THR A 52 -3.45 -10.87 4.71
CA THR A 52 -4.79 -10.97 5.33
C THR A 52 -5.94 -10.58 4.38
N MET A 53 -5.61 -10.09 3.18
CA MET A 53 -6.54 -9.85 2.09
C MET A 53 -6.17 -10.69 0.89
N GLU A 54 -7.08 -11.56 0.48
CA GLU A 54 -6.92 -12.34 -0.74
C GLU A 54 -7.17 -11.49 -1.98
N ILE A 55 -6.55 -11.92 -3.08
CA ILE A 55 -6.78 -11.35 -4.40
C ILE A 55 -8.21 -11.74 -4.84
N PRO A 56 -9.12 -10.78 -5.11
CA PRO A 56 -10.48 -11.11 -5.51
C PRO A 56 -10.53 -11.88 -6.84
N PRO A 57 -11.50 -12.79 -7.04
CA PRO A 57 -11.72 -13.45 -8.33
C PRO A 57 -11.89 -12.45 -9.49
N ILE A 58 -11.61 -12.90 -10.72
CA ILE A 58 -11.68 -12.04 -11.92
C ILE A 58 -13.08 -11.42 -12.11
N HIS A 59 -14.14 -12.12 -11.69
CA HIS A 59 -15.53 -11.67 -11.84
C HIS A 59 -16.08 -10.93 -10.61
N ASP A 60 -15.25 -10.67 -9.59
CA ASP A 60 -15.66 -9.92 -8.41
C ASP A 60 -15.87 -8.44 -8.75
N LEU A 61 -16.99 -7.87 -8.30
CA LEU A 61 -17.32 -6.46 -8.51
C LEU A 61 -16.32 -5.50 -7.84
N ASN A 62 -15.56 -5.97 -6.85
CA ASN A 62 -14.52 -5.22 -6.15
C ASN A 62 -13.14 -5.36 -6.79
N ARG A 63 -12.97 -6.20 -7.82
CA ARG A 63 -11.68 -6.50 -8.43
C ARG A 63 -10.95 -5.24 -8.91
N ALA A 64 -11.66 -4.36 -9.62
CA ALA A 64 -11.08 -3.12 -10.13
C ALA A 64 -10.65 -2.16 -9.01
N GLN A 65 -11.40 -2.10 -7.91
CA GLN A 65 -11.10 -1.28 -6.75
C GLN A 65 -9.86 -1.81 -6.01
N TRP A 66 -9.78 -3.14 -5.86
CA TRP A 66 -8.62 -3.83 -5.31
C TRP A 66 -7.36 -3.56 -6.15
N GLU A 67 -7.45 -3.69 -7.48
CA GLU A 67 -6.32 -3.46 -8.39
C GLU A 67 -5.79 -2.03 -8.32
N ARG A 68 -6.67 -1.03 -8.22
CA ARG A 68 -6.26 0.36 -8.01
C ARG A 68 -5.49 0.56 -6.72
N CYS A 69 -5.95 -0.04 -5.62
CA CYS A 69 -5.22 0.00 -4.34
C CYS A 69 -3.85 -0.68 -4.49
N ASN A 70 -3.81 -1.85 -5.12
CA ASN A 70 -2.59 -2.61 -5.34
C ASN A 70 -1.54 -1.80 -6.16
N HIS A 71 -1.94 -1.17 -7.27
CA HIS A 71 -1.04 -0.33 -8.07
C HIS A 71 -0.47 0.87 -7.28
N LEU A 72 -1.28 1.47 -6.43
CA LEU A 72 -0.86 2.59 -5.59
C LEU A 72 0.14 2.14 -4.52
N ILE A 73 -0.11 1.00 -3.88
CA ILE A 73 0.79 0.40 -2.89
C ILE A 73 2.14 0.02 -3.52
N LEU A 74 2.12 -0.57 -4.73
CA LEU A 74 3.35 -0.87 -5.47
C LEU A 74 4.17 0.40 -5.74
N SER A 75 3.51 1.50 -6.10
CA SER A 75 4.19 2.78 -6.28
C SER A 75 4.85 3.28 -4.99
N TRP A 76 4.18 3.15 -3.84
CA TRP A 76 4.75 3.51 -2.54
C TRP A 76 5.94 2.61 -2.14
N ILE A 77 5.86 1.31 -2.41
CA ILE A 77 6.97 0.37 -2.19
C ILE A 77 8.16 0.79 -3.04
N LEU A 78 7.98 0.99 -4.35
CA LEU A 78 9.06 1.38 -5.26
C LEU A 78 9.71 2.70 -4.84
N ASN A 79 8.91 3.71 -4.48
CA ASN A 79 9.41 5.02 -4.03
C ASN A 79 10.12 4.97 -2.67
N SER A 80 9.96 3.88 -1.91
CA SER A 80 10.60 3.67 -0.61
C SER A 80 11.94 2.93 -0.69
N VAL A 81 12.39 2.52 -1.88
CA VAL A 81 13.72 1.93 -2.10
C VAL A 81 14.71 3.05 -2.42
N SER A 82 15.94 2.94 -1.92
CA SER A 82 17.01 3.85 -2.35
C SER A 82 17.35 3.59 -3.81
N GLU A 83 17.88 4.62 -4.48
CA GLU A 83 18.59 4.42 -5.75
C GLU A 83 19.81 3.50 -5.57
#